data_AF-A0AAD7QE23-F1
#
_entry.id   AF-A0AAD7QE23-F1
#
_cell.length_a   1.000
_cell.length_b   1.000
_cell.length_c   1.000
_cell.angle_alpha   90.00
_cell.angle_beta   90.00
_cell.angle_gamma   90.00
#
_symmetry.space_group_name_H-M   'P 1'
#
loop_
_entity.id
_entity.type
_entity.pdbx_description
1 polymer ?
#
loop_
_entity_poly.entity_id
_entity_poly.type
_entity_poly.pdbx_seq_one_letter_code
_entity_poly.pdbx_strand_id
1 'polypeptide(L)'
;MQEMMRPPMRSYDPNLIQEPTIYRLNEAIMHFGESIKEVINEEFGDGIMSAIDFYCSVDKVKGVDGKDRVVVTFDGKYLPYTEQKSGHMVSRLGLHGNQ
;
A
#
# COMPACT_ATOMS: atom_id res chain seq x y z
N MET A 1 10.54 -26.98 -13.96
CA MET A 1 9.18 -26.80 -14.52
C MET A 1 8.09 -26.66 -13.45
N GLN A 2 8.23 -27.29 -12.27
CA GLN A 2 7.23 -27.22 -11.18
C GLN A 2 7.28 -25.93 -10.32
N GLU A 3 8.40 -25.18 -10.36
CA GLU A 3 8.59 -23.90 -9.67
C GLU A 3 7.76 -22.75 -10.28
N MET A 4 7.52 -22.76 -11.59
CA MET A 4 6.77 -21.69 -12.29
C MET A 4 5.24 -21.74 -12.09
N MET A 5 4.73 -22.73 -11.37
CA MET A 5 3.29 -22.89 -11.06
C MET A 5 2.94 -22.54 -9.61
N ARG A 6 3.91 -22.14 -8.78
CA ARG A 6 3.59 -21.65 -7.44
C ARG A 6 3.13 -20.19 -7.57
N PRO A 7 1.97 -19.82 -7.02
CA PRO A 7 1.64 -18.41 -6.84
C PRO A 7 2.83 -17.76 -6.13
N PRO A 8 3.32 -16.59 -6.58
CA PRO A 8 4.44 -15.93 -5.91
C PRO A 8 4.06 -15.77 -4.44
N MET A 9 4.77 -16.50 -3.58
CA MET A 9 4.55 -16.43 -2.16
C MET A 9 4.95 -15.02 -1.75
N ARG A 10 3.99 -14.19 -1.36
CA ARG A 10 4.27 -12.97 -0.59
C ARG A 10 4.70 -13.41 0.81
N SER A 11 5.88 -14.02 0.90
CA SER A 11 6.46 -14.50 2.13
C SER A 11 6.84 -13.29 2.99
N TYR A 12 6.18 -13.15 4.13
CA TYR A 12 6.61 -12.25 5.20
C TYR A 12 7.61 -13.02 6.06
N ASP A 13 8.90 -12.69 5.94
CA ASP A 13 9.93 -13.21 6.84
C ASP A 13 10.01 -12.30 8.07
N PRO A 14 9.63 -12.78 9.28
CA PRO A 14 9.68 -11.98 10.49
C PRO A 14 11.10 -11.50 10.84
N ASN A 15 12.13 -12.22 10.38
CA ASN A 15 13.53 -11.85 10.62
C ASN A 15 13.95 -10.67 9.73
N LEU A 16 13.23 -10.41 8.63
CA LEU A 16 13.50 -9.30 7.74
C LEU A 16 13.31 -7.95 8.44
N ILE A 17 12.36 -7.86 9.37
CA ILE A 17 12.10 -6.66 10.18
C ILE A 17 13.19 -6.41 11.23
N GLN A 18 13.99 -7.44 11.55
CA GLN A 18 15.12 -7.30 12.47
C GLN A 18 16.38 -6.76 11.77
N GLU A 19 16.40 -6.69 10.43
CA GLU A 19 17.50 -6.06 9.71
C GLU A 19 17.50 -4.54 10.00
N PRO A 20 18.65 -3.95 10.39
CA PRO A 20 18.71 -2.57 10.83
C PRO A 20 18.15 -1.54 9.83
N THR A 21 18.38 -1.72 8.53
CA THR A 21 17.92 -0.79 7.48
C THR A 21 16.41 -0.85 7.31
N ILE A 22 15.84 -2.05 7.27
CA ILE A 22 14.40 -2.29 7.16
C ILE A 22 13.68 -1.85 8.42
N TYR A 23 14.24 -2.11 9.60
CA TYR A 23 13.72 -1.63 10.86
C TYR A 23 13.60 -0.10 10.88
N ARG A 24 14.64 0.62 10.42
CA ARG A 24 14.64 2.09 10.36
C ARG A 24 13.62 2.64 9.37
N LEU A 25 13.46 2.00 8.21
CA LEU A 25 12.44 2.40 7.26
C LEU A 25 11.03 2.20 7.83
N ASN A 26 10.80 1.07 8.50
CA ASN A 26 9.53 0.78 9.15
C ASN A 26 9.24 1.78 10.29
N GLU A 27 10.24 2.06 11.13
CA GLU A 27 10.15 3.06 12.20
C GLU A 27 9.79 4.44 11.66
N ALA A 28 10.40 4.88 10.55
CA ALA A 28 10.07 6.15 9.91
C ALA A 28 8.62 6.18 9.41
N ILE A 29 8.17 5.12 8.72
CA ILE A 29 6.79 5.01 8.23
C ILE A 29 5.79 5.00 9.39
N MET A 30 6.10 4.31 10.49
CA MET A 30 5.22 4.28 11.67
C MET A 30 5.14 5.63 12.37
N HIS A 31 6.25 6.37 12.48
CA HIS A 31 6.25 7.70 13.11
C HIS A 31 5.48 8.74 12.28
N PHE A 32 5.63 8.72 10.95
CA PHE A 32 4.99 9.69 10.06
C PHE A 32 3.67 9.21 9.46
N GLY A 33 3.25 7.97 9.74
CA GLY A 33 2.13 7.32 9.06
C GLY A 33 0.80 8.06 9.27
N GLU A 34 0.55 8.57 10.48
CA GLU A 34 -0.63 9.37 10.77
C GLU A 34 -0.63 10.69 9.97
N SER A 35 0.48 11.43 10.00
CA SER A 35 0.61 12.68 9.24
C SER A 35 0.52 12.46 7.73
N ILE A 36 1.12 11.39 7.19
CA ILE A 36 1.02 11.04 5.77
C ILE A 36 -0.43 10.73 5.40
N LYS A 37 -1.14 9.97 6.25
CA LYS A 37 -2.56 9.66 6.04
C LYS A 37 -3.41 10.93 6.03
N GLU A 38 -3.18 11.85 6.96
CA GLU A 38 -3.90 13.12 7.03
C GLU A 38 -3.69 13.94 5.75
N VAL A 39 -2.44 14.12 5.30
CA VAL A 39 -2.13 14.82 4.05
C VAL A 39 -2.80 14.15 2.83
N ILE A 40 -2.78 12.82 2.75
CA ILE A 40 -3.47 12.10 1.67
C ILE A 40 -4.98 12.39 1.71
N ASN A 41 -5.59 12.37 2.89
CA ASN A 41 -7.01 12.63 3.03
C ASN A 41 -7.39 14.09 2.74
N GLU A 42 -6.52 15.05 3.08
CA GLU A 42 -6.72 16.48 2.77
C GLU A 42 -6.66 16.75 1.27
N GLU A 43 -5.69 16.16 0.57
CA GLU A 43 -5.44 16.42 -0.86
C GLU A 43 -6.31 15.55 -1.79
N PHE A 44 -6.59 14.29 -1.42
CA PHE A 44 -7.26 13.31 -2.29
C PHE A 44 -8.64 12.85 -1.77
N GLY A 45 -8.94 13.04 -0.49
CA GLY A 45 -10.16 12.55 0.15
C GLY A 45 -10.01 11.14 0.76
N ASP A 46 -11.13 10.55 1.19
CA ASP A 46 -11.15 9.28 1.93
C ASP A 46 -10.78 8.08 1.04
N GLY A 47 -9.55 7.58 1.21
CA GLY A 47 -9.01 6.48 0.41
C GLY A 47 -7.63 6.01 0.89
N ILE A 48 -6.96 5.22 0.06
CA ILE A 48 -5.61 4.71 0.33
C ILE A 48 -4.69 4.84 -0.87
N MET A 49 -3.39 4.92 -0.60
CA MET A 49 -2.35 4.67 -1.59
C MET A 49 -2.19 3.16 -1.77
N SER A 50 -2.31 2.66 -3.01
CA SER A 50 -2.10 1.25 -3.32
C SER A 50 -0.65 0.83 -3.11
N ALA A 51 -0.45 -0.34 -2.50
CA ALA A 51 0.85 -1.02 -2.45
C ALA A 51 0.97 -2.15 -3.51
N ILE A 52 0.01 -2.24 -4.44
CA ILE A 52 0.01 -3.22 -5.54
C ILE A 52 0.29 -2.54 -6.86
N ASP A 53 -0.50 -1.51 -7.19
CA ASP A 53 -0.22 -0.61 -8.32
C ASP A 53 0.67 0.50 -7.80
N PHE A 54 1.96 0.17 -7.69
CA PHE A 54 2.94 0.88 -6.88
C PHE A 54 4.34 0.81 -7.48
N TYR A 55 5.00 1.95 -7.51
CA TYR A 55 6.41 2.10 -7.88
C TYR A 55 7.22 2.59 -6.67
N CYS A 56 8.43 2.06 -6.55
CA CYS A 56 9.39 2.46 -5.52
C CYS A 56 10.73 2.75 -6.19
N SER A 57 11.29 3.94 -5.95
CA SER A 57 12.66 4.29 -6.33
C SER A 57 13.50 4.59 -5.10
N VAL A 58 14.80 4.28 -5.20
CA VAL A 58 15.79 4.60 -4.18
C VAL A 58 16.94 5.33 -4.85
N ASP A 59 17.15 6.57 -4.44
CA ASP A 59 18.10 7.48 -5.05
C ASP A 59 19.11 7.97 -4.01
N LYS A 60 20.33 8.25 -4.48
CA LYS A 60 21.40 8.82 -3.66
C LYS A 60 21.54 10.30 -3.96
N VAL A 61 21.42 11.14 -2.94
CA VAL A 61 21.57 12.60 -3.06
C VAL A 61 22.63 13.13 -2.10
N LYS A 62 23.17 14.32 -2.38
CA LYS A 62 24.05 15.03 -1.46
C LYS A 62 23.21 15.98 -0.59
N GLY A 63 23.30 15.81 0.73
CA GLY A 63 22.68 16.71 1.69
C GLY A 63 23.36 18.07 1.74
N VAL A 64 22.68 19.05 2.36
CA VAL A 64 23.22 20.41 2.57
C VAL A 64 24.51 20.40 3.42
N ASP A 65 24.70 19.36 4.21
CA ASP A 65 25.89 19.09 5.02
C ASP A 65 27.01 18.35 4.25
N GLY A 66 26.81 18.13 2.94
CA GLY A 66 27.76 17.43 2.06
C GLY A 66 27.74 15.90 2.19
N LYS A 67 26.93 15.34 3.10
CA LYS A 67 26.85 13.89 3.32
C LYS A 67 25.91 13.22 2.33
N ASP A 68 26.14 11.94 2.13
CA ASP A 68 25.24 11.11 1.32
C ASP A 68 23.92 10.91 2.05
N ARG A 69 22.80 11.09 1.34
CA ARG A 69 21.45 10.83 1.82
C ARG A 69 20.76 9.86 0.87
N VAL A 70 19.91 9.03 1.45
CA VAL A 70 19.03 8.11 0.71
C VAL A 70 17.67 8.77 0.58
N VAL A 71 17.17 8.89 -0.64
CA VAL A 71 15.81 9.32 -0.95
C VAL A 71 15.04 8.10 -1.37
N VAL A 72 13.89 7.88 -0.74
CA VAL A 72 12.95 6.82 -1.11
C VAL A 72 11.70 7.49 -1.62
N THR A 73 11.30 7.17 -2.84
CA THR A 73 10.07 7.69 -3.45
C THR A 73 9.06 6.56 -3.56
N PHE A 74 7.87 6.81 -3.00
CA PHE A 74 6.74 5.91 -3.05
C PHE A 74 5.65 6.53 -3.93
N ASP A 75 5.36 5.88 -5.06
CA ASP A 75 4.34 6.31 -6.01
C ASP A 75 3.31 5.20 -6.14
N GLY A 76 2.19 5.36 -5.43
CA GLY A 76 1.10 4.41 -5.44
C GLY A 76 -0.18 5.03 -5.97
N LYS A 77 -0.90 4.25 -6.78
CA LYS A 77 -2.21 4.65 -7.27
C LYS A 77 -3.17 4.92 -6.12
N TYR A 78 -3.83 6.08 -6.13
CA TYR A 78 -4.88 6.40 -5.18
C TYR A 78 -6.14 5.56 -5.43
N LEU A 79 -6.69 5.00 -4.37
CA LEU A 79 -7.90 4.18 -4.37
C LEU A 79 -8.93 4.79 -3.41
N PRO A 80 -9.99 5.46 -3.90
CA PRO A 80 -11.04 5.99 -3.04
C PRO A 80 -11.83 4.85 -2.41
N TYR A 81 -12.24 5.02 -1.16
CA TYR A 81 -13.17 4.05 -0.55
C TYR A 81 -14.52 4.15 -1.24
N THR A 82 -15.00 3.02 -1.74
CA THR A 82 -16.35 2.92 -2.31
C THR A 82 -17.26 2.27 -1.26
N GLU A 83 -18.26 3.00 -0.79
CA GLU A 83 -19.34 2.38 -0.01
C GLU A 83 -20.09 1.36 -0.89
N GLN A 84 -20.08 0.09 -0.49
CA GLN A 84 -20.97 -0.89 -1.09
C GLN A 84 -22.41 -0.54 -0.69
N LYS A 85 -23.16 0.08 -1.61
CA LYS A 85 -24.60 0.28 -1.43
C LYS A 85 -25.29 -1.09 -1.37
N SER A 86 -25.72 -1.48 -0.18
CA SER A 86 -26.44 -2.73 0.12
C SER A 86 -27.76 -2.90 -0.65
N GLY A 87 -28.24 -1.85 -1.35
CA GLY A 87 -29.47 -1.85 -2.13
C GLY A 87 -29.50 -2.76 -3.37
N HIS A 88 -28.36 -3.26 -3.86
CA HIS A 88 -28.30 -4.13 -5.06
C HIS A 88 -28.29 -5.64 -4.78
N MET A 89 -28.25 -6.06 -3.51
CA MET A 89 -28.28 -7.49 -3.14
C MET A 89 -29.69 -8.08 -3.06
N VAL A 90 -30.74 -7.25 -2.99
CA VAL A 90 -32.14 -7.71 -2.81
C VAL A 90 -32.80 -8.13 -4.12
N SER A 91 -32.33 -7.64 -5.28
CA SER A 91 -32.97 -7.90 -6.58
C SER A 91 -32.59 -9.23 -7.23
N ARG A 92 -31.62 -9.99 -6.69
CA ARG A 92 -31.25 -11.32 -7.21
C ARG A 92 -31.94 -12.51 -6.54
N LEU A 93 -32.63 -12.32 -5.41
CA LEU A 93 -33.41 -13.38 -4.75
C LEU A 93 -34.86 -13.50 -5.26
N GLY A 94 -35.31 -12.62 -6.17
CA GLY A 94 -36.71 -12.55 -6.61
C GLY A 94 -37.10 -13.31 -7.88
N LEU A 95 -36.19 -14.05 -8.54
CA LEU A 95 -36.47 -14.67 -9.85
C LEU A 95 -36.64 -16.20 -9.82
N HIS A 96 -37.23 -16.74 -8.75
CA HIS A 96 -37.76 -18.12 -8.76
C HIS A 96 -39.17 -18.16 -8.17
N GLY A 97 -40.12 -17.53 -8.88
CA GLY A 97 -41.55 -17.72 -8.69
C GLY A 97 -42.21 -18.10 -10.02
N ASN A 98 -42.90 -19.24 -10.01
CA ASN A 98 -43.80 -19.84 -11.01
C ASN A 98 -43.17 -20.56 -12.22
N GLN A 99 -43.10 -21.89 -12.14
CA GLN A 99 -44.15 -22.79 -12.66
C GLN A 99 -44.31 -24.01 -11.74
#